data_AF-A0A974BU78-F1
#
_entry.id   AF-A0A974BU78-F1
#
_cell.length_a   1.000
_cell.length_b   1.000
_cell.length_c   1.000
_cell.angle_alpha   90.00
_cell.angle_beta   90.00
_cell.angle_gamma   90.00
#
_symmetry.space_group_name_H-M   'P 1'
#
loop_
_entity.id
_entity.type
_entity.pdbx_description
1 polymer ?
#
loop_
_entity_poly.entity_id
_entity_poly.type
_entity_poly.pdbx_seq_one_letter_code
_entity_poly.pdbx_strand_id
1 'polypeptide(L)'
;QVAIPNTQKVYIILDYYLCASSNVVYMITCTRGSTGRRYIGETGQKLCTRMNLHRHKINTKLCDTPVGQHFCSQNHSLQDMQVLILKGNFKTERERKIYEFKCMELFNTLIQGLNLGS
;
A
#
# COMPACT_ATOMS: atom_id res chain seq x y z
N GLN A 1 -13.08 5.86 -3.78
CA GLN A 1 -12.67 6.85 -2.75
C GLN A 1 -12.14 6.11 -1.51
N VAL A 2 -11.35 6.78 -0.67
CA VAL A 2 -10.77 6.22 0.57
C VAL A 2 -10.91 7.25 1.69
N ALA A 3 -11.35 6.84 2.88
CA ALA A 3 -11.40 7.76 4.03
C ALA A 3 -9.99 8.18 4.48
N ILE A 4 -9.82 9.46 4.78
CA ILE A 4 -8.56 9.97 5.37
C ILE A 4 -8.67 9.84 6.90
N PRO A 5 -7.78 9.08 7.55
CA PRO A 5 -7.89 8.80 8.98
C PRO A 5 -7.90 10.08 9.82
N ASN A 6 -8.67 10.04 10.92
CA ASN A 6 -8.84 11.16 11.86
C ASN A 6 -9.43 12.44 11.24
N THR A 7 -10.12 12.31 10.09
CA THR A 7 -10.82 13.42 9.45
C THR A 7 -12.17 12.96 8.89
N GLN A 8 -13.05 13.89 8.57
CA GLN A 8 -14.27 13.63 7.80
C GLN A 8 -14.05 13.69 6.28
N LYS A 9 -12.79 13.80 5.85
CA LYS A 9 -12.44 13.95 4.43
C LYS A 9 -12.24 12.60 3.77
N VAL A 10 -12.48 12.57 2.46
CA VAL A 10 -12.22 11.41 1.61
C VAL A 10 -11.22 11.77 0.52
N TYR A 11 -10.33 10.84 0.23
CA TYR A 11 -9.47 10.86 -0.93
C TYR A 11 -10.23 10.28 -2.13
N ILE A 12 -10.40 11.08 -3.18
CA ILE A 12 -11.08 10.68 -4.41
C ILE A 12 -10.06 10.12 -5.39
N ILE A 13 -10.33 8.91 -5.90
CA ILE A 13 -9.57 8.30 -6.97
C ILE A 13 -10.25 8.72 -8.27
N LEU A 14 -9.53 9.48 -9.11
CA LEU A 14 -10.09 10.14 -10.28
C LEU A 14 -10.10 9.26 -11.54
N ASP A 15 -9.33 8.18 -11.55
CA ASP A 15 -9.12 7.30 -12.71
C ASP A 15 -9.53 5.86 -12.41
N TYR A 16 -9.75 5.10 -13.49
CA TYR A 16 -9.89 3.66 -13.44
C TYR A 16 -8.53 2.97 -13.63
N TYR A 17 -8.17 2.09 -12.70
CA TYR A 17 -6.91 1.36 -12.74
C TYR A 17 -7.12 -0.14 -12.70
N LEU A 18 -6.21 -0.87 -13.34
CA LEU A 18 -6.20 -2.32 -13.41
C LEU A 18 -4.96 -2.88 -12.71
N CYS A 19 -4.97 -4.19 -12.41
CA CYS A 19 -3.77 -4.85 -11.88
C CYS A 19 -2.59 -4.80 -12.87
N ALA A 20 -2.86 -4.60 -14.16
CA ALA A 20 -1.85 -4.44 -15.20
C ALA A 20 -1.27 -3.02 -15.29
N SER A 21 -1.80 -2.04 -14.53
CA SER A 21 -1.28 -0.67 -14.53
C SER A 21 0.14 -0.61 -13.95
N SER A 22 1.02 0.14 -14.63
CA SER A 22 2.41 0.40 -14.22
C SER A 22 2.58 1.85 -13.77
N ASN A 23 3.72 2.17 -13.14
CA ASN A 23 4.01 3.51 -12.62
C ASN A 23 2.88 4.02 -11.72
N VAL A 24 2.64 3.31 -10.62
CA VAL A 24 1.53 3.56 -9.69
C VAL A 24 1.99 3.74 -8.25
N VAL A 25 1.24 4.52 -7.49
CA VAL A 25 1.24 4.52 -6.02
C VAL A 25 -0.02 3.80 -5.56
N TYR A 26 0.17 2.82 -4.68
CA TYR A 26 -0.89 1.94 -4.18
C TYR A 26 -0.91 1.94 -2.65
N MET A 27 -2.05 1.51 -2.12
CA MET A 27 -2.29 1.27 -0.71
C MET A 27 -2.56 -0.21 -0.50
N ILE A 28 -1.91 -0.80 0.50
CA ILE A 28 -2.29 -2.09 1.07
C ILE A 28 -3.01 -1.82 2.38
N THR A 29 -4.16 -2.44 2.60
CA THR A 29 -4.92 -2.37 3.86
C THR A 29 -5.06 -3.76 4.44
N CYS A 30 -4.74 -3.91 5.72
CA CYS A 30 -5.09 -5.09 6.49
C CYS A 30 -6.55 -4.98 6.94
N THR A 31 -7.41 -5.92 6.55
CA THR A 31 -8.83 -5.93 6.91
C THR A 31 -9.08 -6.58 8.27
N ARG A 32 -8.06 -7.18 8.87
CA ARG A 32 -8.21 -7.90 10.13
C ARG A 32 -7.90 -7.03 11.34
N GLY A 33 -8.80 -7.10 12.32
CA GLY A 33 -8.77 -6.26 13.51
C GLY A 33 -9.41 -4.88 13.29
N SER A 34 -9.55 -4.12 14.36
CA SER A 34 -10.19 -2.80 14.35
C SER A 34 -9.30 -1.67 13.82
N THR A 35 -8.01 -1.92 13.63
CA THR A 35 -7.02 -0.87 13.30
C THR A 35 -6.91 -0.56 11.81
N GLY A 36 -7.32 -1.47 10.93
CA GLY A 36 -7.30 -1.23 9.48
C GLY A 36 -5.93 -0.77 8.97
N ARG A 37 -4.82 -1.35 9.48
CA ARG A 37 -3.46 -0.84 9.25
C ARG A 37 -3.17 -0.74 7.75
N ARG A 38 -2.65 0.42 7.35
CA ARG A 38 -2.38 0.76 5.95
C ARG A 38 -0.89 0.85 5.67
N TYR A 39 -0.51 0.48 4.45
CA TYR A 39 0.81 0.67 3.88
C TYR A 39 0.66 1.42 2.56
N ILE A 40 1.49 2.41 2.33
CA ILE A 40 1.66 3.07 1.03
C ILE A 40 2.92 2.53 0.38
N GLY A 41 2.82 2.14 -0.88
CA GLY A 41 3.95 1.72 -1.69
C GLY A 41 3.87 2.27 -3.10
N GLU A 42 5.02 2.41 -3.74
CA GLU A 42 5.12 2.68 -5.17
C GLU A 42 5.61 1.47 -5.97
N THR A 43 5.29 1.45 -7.28
CA THR A 43 6.01 0.59 -8.22
C THR A 43 6.06 1.19 -9.64
N GLY A 44 7.18 0.96 -10.33
CA GLY A 44 7.31 1.20 -11.78
C GLY A 44 6.89 0.02 -12.64
N GLN A 45 6.81 -1.17 -12.06
CA GLN A 45 6.32 -2.36 -12.74
C GLN A 45 4.78 -2.38 -12.71
N LYS A 46 4.19 -3.38 -13.38
CA LYS A 46 2.75 -3.65 -13.24
C LYS A 46 2.43 -3.94 -11.77
N LEU A 47 1.30 -3.43 -11.28
CA LEU A 47 0.87 -3.68 -9.90
C LEU A 47 0.80 -5.18 -9.59
N CYS A 48 0.30 -6.00 -10.52
CA CYS A 48 0.19 -7.45 -10.34
C CYS A 48 1.56 -8.10 -10.05
N THR A 49 2.63 -7.66 -10.74
CA THR A 49 4.00 -8.12 -10.48
C THR A 49 4.45 -7.77 -9.06
N ARG A 50 4.21 -6.52 -8.63
CA ARG A 50 4.56 -6.08 -7.27
C ARG A 50 3.77 -6.84 -6.20
N MET A 51 2.48 -7.10 -6.44
CA MET A 51 1.64 -7.86 -5.51
C MET A 51 2.05 -9.33 -5.43
N ASN A 52 2.48 -9.94 -6.54
CA ASN A 52 3.02 -11.29 -6.52
C ASN A 52 4.32 -11.37 -5.71
N LEU A 53 5.18 -10.34 -5.78
CA LEU A 53 6.37 -10.27 -4.95
C LEU A 53 6.03 -10.22 -3.45
N HIS A 54 5.09 -9.37 -3.05
CA HIS A 54 4.62 -9.33 -1.64
C HIS A 54 4.05 -10.68 -1.20
N ARG A 55 3.18 -11.30 -2.02
CA ARG A 55 2.62 -12.63 -1.72
C ARG A 55 3.68 -13.70 -1.59
N HIS A 56 4.66 -13.72 -2.51
CA HIS A 56 5.76 -14.67 -2.47
C HIS A 56 6.52 -14.53 -1.16
N LYS A 57 6.95 -13.31 -0.80
CA LYS A 57 7.65 -13.05 0.47
C LYS A 57 6.86 -13.51 1.70
N ILE A 58 5.56 -13.25 1.74
CA ILE A 58 4.70 -13.66 2.86
C ILE A 58 4.57 -15.20 2.91
N ASN A 59 4.36 -15.86 1.77
CA ASN A 59 4.24 -17.31 1.69
C ASN A 59 5.53 -18.04 2.03
N THR A 60 6.68 -17.49 1.64
CA THR A 60 8.00 -18.04 1.98
C THR A 60 8.49 -17.59 3.36
N LYS A 61 7.66 -16.88 4.13
CA LYS A 61 7.98 -16.35 5.46
C LYS A 61 9.26 -15.48 5.46
N LEU A 62 9.51 -14.78 4.35
CA LEU A 62 10.54 -13.76 4.25
C LEU A 62 9.98 -12.43 4.76
N CYS A 63 10.19 -12.19 6.05
CA CYS A 63 9.61 -11.06 6.78
C CYS A 63 10.57 -9.86 6.83
N ASP A 64 11.19 -9.55 5.68
CA ASP A 64 12.22 -8.52 5.50
C ASP A 64 11.67 -7.16 5.05
N THR A 65 10.36 -7.07 4.83
CA THR A 65 9.65 -5.84 4.48
C THR A 65 8.59 -5.54 5.52
N PRO A 66 8.14 -4.28 5.67
CA PRO A 66 7.15 -3.95 6.69
C PRO A 66 5.81 -4.67 6.45
N VAL A 67 5.44 -4.83 5.18
CA VAL A 67 4.30 -5.65 4.75
C VAL A 67 4.52 -7.12 5.12
N GLY A 68 5.70 -7.68 4.80
CA GLY A 68 6.07 -9.05 5.16
C GLY A 68 6.01 -9.30 6.66
N GLN A 69 6.64 -8.44 7.47
CA GLN A 69 6.62 -8.51 8.93
C GLN A 69 5.20 -8.57 9.50
N HIS A 70 4.30 -7.74 8.98
CA HIS A 70 2.92 -7.72 9.43
C HIS A 70 2.17 -9.01 9.07
N PHE A 71 2.19 -9.42 7.80
CA PHE A 71 1.42 -10.57 7.32
C PHE A 71 2.08 -11.93 7.56
N CYS A 72 3.35 -11.95 8.00
CA CYS A 72 4.01 -13.14 8.54
C CYS A 72 3.56 -13.46 9.98
N SER A 73 3.09 -12.46 10.74
CA SER A 73 2.84 -12.58 12.18
C SER A 73 1.68 -13.52 12.51
N GLN A 74 1.66 -14.05 13.74
CA GLN A 74 0.56 -14.90 14.18
C GLN A 74 -0.76 -14.15 14.05
N ASN A 75 -1.74 -14.86 13.50
CA ASN A 75 -3.09 -14.44 13.19
C ASN A 75 -3.25 -13.66 11.86
N HIS A 76 -2.29 -12.91 11.32
CA HIS A 76 -2.49 -12.16 10.06
C HIS A 76 -2.14 -13.01 8.83
N SER A 77 -2.89 -12.88 7.73
CA SER A 77 -2.65 -13.66 6.51
C SER A 77 -2.91 -12.86 5.23
N LEU A 78 -2.55 -13.43 4.08
CA LEU A 78 -2.87 -12.86 2.77
C LEU A 78 -4.37 -12.67 2.52
N GLN A 79 -5.24 -13.42 3.20
CA GLN A 79 -6.69 -13.24 3.09
C GLN A 79 -7.14 -11.89 3.66
N ASP A 80 -6.33 -11.31 4.55
CA ASP A 80 -6.58 -10.02 5.18
C ASP A 80 -6.03 -8.85 4.35
N MET A 81 -5.40 -9.12 3.20
CA MET A 81 -4.73 -8.11 2.39
C MET A 81 -5.66 -7.57 1.29
N GLN A 82 -6.03 -6.30 1.40
CA GLN A 82 -6.66 -5.56 0.31
C GLN A 82 -5.70 -4.58 -0.33
N VAL A 83 -5.83 -4.38 -1.65
CA VAL A 83 -4.94 -3.53 -2.44
C VAL A 83 -5.77 -2.56 -3.26
N LEU A 84 -5.35 -1.30 -3.29
CA LEU A 84 -6.00 -0.23 -4.04
C LEU A 84 -4.95 0.68 -4.69
N ILE A 85 -5.15 1.04 -5.96
CA ILE A 85 -4.33 2.07 -6.60
C ILE A 85 -4.87 3.44 -6.22
N LEU A 86 -4.01 4.31 -5.70
CA LEU A 86 -4.36 5.69 -5.36
C LEU A 86 -4.20 6.60 -6.58
N LYS A 87 -3.07 6.46 -7.28
CA LYS A 87 -2.75 7.22 -8.48
C LYS A 87 -1.79 6.44 -9.37
N GLY A 88 -1.93 6.60 -10.68
CA GLY A 88 -1.04 6.03 -11.68
C GLY A 88 -0.53 7.05 -12.69
N ASN A 89 0.07 6.54 -13.76
CA ASN A 89 0.56 7.30 -14.91
C ASN A 89 1.62 8.35 -14.57
N PHE A 90 2.46 8.10 -13.55
CA PHE A 90 3.60 8.95 -13.26
C PHE A 90 4.62 8.91 -14.39
N LYS A 91 5.18 10.06 -14.76
CA LYS A 91 6.15 10.16 -15.86
C LYS A 91 7.55 9.80 -15.40
N THR A 92 7.87 10.09 -14.15
CA THR A 92 9.19 9.83 -13.57
C THR A 92 9.10 9.10 -12.23
N GLU A 93 10.16 8.36 -11.90
CA GLU A 93 10.31 7.74 -10.58
C GLU A 93 10.29 8.80 -9.46
N ARG A 94 10.93 9.95 -9.69
CA ARG A 94 10.97 11.05 -8.70
C ARG A 94 9.57 11.56 -8.37
N GLU A 95 8.74 11.83 -9.36
CA GLU A 95 7.34 12.24 -9.15
C GLU A 95 6.57 11.19 -8.35
N ARG A 96 6.76 9.91 -8.70
CA ARG A 96 6.09 8.78 -8.04
C ARG A 96 6.49 8.68 -6.57
N LYS A 97 7.78 8.79 -6.25
CA LYS A 97 8.30 8.75 -4.86
C LYS A 97 7.86 9.96 -4.03
N ILE A 98 7.85 11.16 -4.62
CA ILE A 98 7.31 12.36 -3.94
C ILE A 98 5.83 12.15 -3.62
N TYR A 99 5.07 11.57 -4.54
CA TYR A 99 3.65 11.31 -4.32
C TYR A 99 3.39 10.21 -3.29
N GLU A 100 4.22 9.15 -3.30
CA GLU A 100 4.22 8.09 -2.29
C GLU A 100 4.38 8.69 -0.89
N PHE A 101 5.41 9.52 -0.68
CA PHE A 101 5.66 10.18 0.60
C PHE A 101 4.49 11.05 1.05
N LYS A 102 3.93 11.87 0.15
CA LYS A 102 2.73 12.68 0.44
C LYS A 102 1.54 11.81 0.87
N CYS A 103 1.38 10.62 0.27
CA CYS A 103 0.34 9.69 0.68
C CYS A 103 0.63 9.06 2.04
N MET A 104 1.89 8.77 2.37
CA MET A 104 2.27 8.28 3.70
C MET A 104 1.88 9.27 4.79
N GLU A 105 2.13 10.57 4.57
CA GLU A 105 1.71 11.65 5.48
C GLU A 105 0.18 11.76 5.53
N LEU A 106 -0.48 11.83 4.36
CA LEU A 106 -1.93 12.00 4.27
C LEU A 106 -2.70 10.88 4.96
N PHE A 107 -2.26 9.63 4.83
CA PHE A 107 -2.89 8.46 5.43
C PHE A 107 -2.26 8.05 6.77
N ASN A 108 -1.36 8.88 7.30
CA ASN A 108 -0.66 8.69 8.57
C ASN A 108 -0.03 7.29 8.73
N THR A 109 0.54 6.75 7.64
CA THR A 109 1.02 5.36 7.63
C THR A 109 2.38 5.16 8.28
N LEU A 110 3.10 6.26 8.58
CA LEU A 110 4.34 6.26 9.34
C LEU A 110 4.13 6.13 10.86
N ILE A 111 2.98 6.59 11.37
CA ILE A 111 2.67 6.58 12.81
C ILE A 111 1.67 5.46 13.14
N GLN A 112 0.61 5.32 12.33
CA GLN A 112 -0.50 4.40 12.58
C GLN A 112 -0.59 3.26 11.55
N GLY A 113 0.32 3.23 10.57
CA GLY A 113 0.35 2.24 9.50
C GLY A 113 1.50 1.26 9.61
N LEU A 114 1.87 0.70 8.46
CA LEU A 114 2.94 -0.28 8.32
C LEU A 114 4.21 0.34 7.70
N ASN A 115 4.19 1.57 7.20
CA ASN A 115 5.40 2.17 6.66
C ASN A 115 6.38 2.42 7.81
N LEU A 116 7.66 2.06 7.60
CA LEU A 116 8.71 2.44 8.55
C LEU A 116 9.09 3.89 8.30
N GLY A 117 9.32 4.64 9.39
CA GLY A 117 9.97 5.95 9.31
C GLY A 117 11.33 5.80 8.64
N SER A 118 11.61 6.67 7.67
CA SER A 118 12.94 6.84 7.08
C SER A 118 13.88 7.52 8.04
#